data_AF-A0A962JMN4-F1
#
_entry.id   AF-A0A962JMN4-F1
#
_cell.length_a   1.000
_cell.length_b   1.000
_cell.length_c   1.000
_cell.angle_alpha   90.00
_cell.angle_beta   90.00
_cell.angle_gamma   90.00
#
_symmetry.space_group_name_H-M   'P 1'
#
loop_
_entity.id
_entity.type
_entity.pdbx_description
1 polymer ?
#
loop_
_entity_poly.entity_id
_entity_poly.type
_entity_poly.pdbx_seq_one_letter_code
_entity_poly.pdbx_strand_id
1 'polypeptide(L)' 'AFYQRYGIDSAKFKGLYNSFAVSGKVSQSKALAQKYQIEGVPAVVVNGKYLISGETAKVLQVTDFLVAKERAAQPKK' A
#
# COMPACT_ATOMS: atom_id res chain seq x y z
N ALA A 1 -11.99 21.72 -2.54
CA ALA A 1 -13.30 21.34 -3.12
C ALA A 1 -13.51 19.82 -3.28
N PHE A 2 -12.56 19.00 -3.79
CA PHE A 2 -12.79 17.55 -4.02
C PHE A 2 -13.30 16.78 -2.79
N TYR A 3 -12.74 17.00 -1.60
CA TYR A 3 -13.10 16.23 -0.40
C TYR A 3 -14.36 16.76 0.31
N GLN A 4 -14.75 18.01 0.06
CA GLN A 4 -15.93 18.64 0.69
C GLN A 4 -17.25 18.00 0.22
N ARG A 5 -17.32 17.54 -1.04
CA ARG A 5 -18.48 16.76 -1.54
C ARG A 5 -18.68 15.42 -0.82
N TYR A 6 -17.68 14.95 -0.07
CA TYR A 6 -17.78 13.76 0.77
C TYR A 6 -17.99 14.12 2.25
N GLY A 7 -18.37 15.37 2.55
CA GLY A 7 -18.64 15.84 3.92
C GLY A 7 -17.40 16.16 4.75
N ILE A 8 -16.21 16.21 4.13
CA ILE A 8 -14.96 16.51 4.85
C ILE A 8 -14.73 18.03 4.89
N ASP A 9 -14.60 18.57 6.10
CA ASP A 9 -14.24 19.97 6.30
C ASP A 9 -12.87 20.31 5.67
N SER A 10 -12.80 21.45 4.98
CA SER A 10 -11.62 21.82 4.21
C SER A 10 -10.45 22.26 5.11
N ALA A 11 -10.72 22.90 6.25
CA ALA A 11 -9.68 23.33 7.16
C ALA A 11 -9.05 22.10 7.85
N LYS A 12 -9.90 21.16 8.30
CA LYS A 12 -9.49 19.88 8.86
C LYS A 12 -8.68 19.05 7.87
N PHE A 13 -9.12 18.95 6.61
CA PHE A 13 -8.35 18.25 5.57
C PHE A 13 -6.98 18.88 5.38
N LYS A 14 -6.91 20.21 5.22
CA LYS A 14 -5.63 20.92 4.99
C LYS A 14 -4.68 20.78 6.19
N GLY A 15 -5.21 20.80 7.41
CA GLY A 15 -4.43 20.57 8.62
C GLY A 15 -3.83 19.17 8.66
N LEU A 16 -4.63 18.13 8.37
CA LEU A 16 -4.15 16.75 8.33
C LEU A 16 -3.19 16.50 7.16
N TYR A 17 -3.47 17.05 5.98
CA TYR A 17 -2.65 16.87 4.78
C TYR A 17 -1.19 17.27 5.00
N ASN A 18 -0.96 18.34 5.78
CA ASN A 18 0.38 18.83 6.12
C ASN A 18 0.87 18.37 7.50
N SER A 19 0.11 17.51 8.19
CA SER A 19 0.46 17.07 9.54
C SER A 19 1.69 16.15 9.55
N PHE A 20 2.39 16.13 10.68
CA PHE A 20 3.52 15.22 10.90
C PHE A 20 3.15 13.75 10.67
N ALA A 21 1.94 13.33 11.08
CA ALA A 21 1.47 11.97 10.90
C ALA A 21 1.36 11.57 9.42
N VAL A 22 0.76 12.43 8.58
CA VAL A 22 0.63 12.16 7.13
C VAL A 22 2.01 12.23 6.46
N SER A 23 2.84 13.22 6.79
CA SER A 23 4.21 13.31 6.30
C SER A 23 5.04 12.07 6.66
N GLY A 24 4.88 11.53 7.88
CA GLY A 24 5.50 10.29 8.31
C GLY A 24 5.06 9.08 7.47
N LYS A 25 3.76 8.98 7.14
CA LYS A 25 3.24 7.92 6.26
C LYS A 25 3.79 8.02 4.83
N VAL A 26 3.93 9.24 4.29
CA VAL A 26 4.53 9.47 2.97
C VAL A 26 6.01 9.04 2.96
N SER A 27 6.77 9.43 3.98
CA SER A 27 8.18 9.01 4.13
C SER A 27 8.33 7.50 4.26
N GLN A 28 7.47 6.85 5.05
CA GLN A 28 7.42 5.40 5.15
C GLN A 28 7.11 4.74 3.79
N SER A 29 6.12 5.25 3.06
CA SER A 29 5.76 4.75 1.73
C SER A 29 6.93 4.84 0.75
N LYS A 30 7.66 5.97 0.75
CA LYS A 30 8.85 6.16 -0.10
C LYS A 30 9.96 5.16 0.24
N ALA A 31 10.23 4.97 1.54
CA ALA A 31 11.22 4.00 1.99
C ALA A 31 10.86 2.56 1.58
N LEU A 32 9.58 2.18 1.67
CA LEU A 32 9.13 0.86 1.23
C LEU A 32 9.21 0.69 -0.29
N ALA A 33 8.85 1.71 -1.07
CA ALA A 33 8.97 1.68 -2.54
C ALA A 33 10.42 1.47 -2.97
N GLN A 34 11.37 2.17 -2.33
CA GLN A 34 12.80 1.97 -2.57
C GLN A 34 13.28 0.59 -2.13
N LYS A 35 12.91 0.16 -0.91
CA LYS A 35 13.28 -1.15 -0.34
C LYS A 35 12.85 -2.32 -1.23
N TYR A 36 11.65 -2.23 -1.79
CA TYR A 36 11.10 -3.28 -2.65
C TYR A 36 11.34 -3.04 -4.14
N GLN A 37 12.12 -2.01 -4.50
CA GLN A 37 12.46 -1.69 -5.88
C GLN A 37 11.21 -1.57 -6.79
N ILE A 38 10.18 -0.87 -6.30
CA ILE A 38 8.96 -0.63 -7.06
C ILE A 38 9.24 0.42 -8.13
N GLU A 39 9.17 0.01 -9.39
CA GLU A 39 9.41 0.88 -10.56
C GLU A 39 8.13 1.47 -11.17
N GLY A 40 6.97 0.92 -10.81
CA GLY A 40 5.69 1.33 -11.37
C GLY A 40 4.50 0.88 -10.54
N VAL A 41 3.32 1.37 -10.92
CA VAL A 41 2.04 1.03 -10.30
C VAL A 41 1.08 0.45 -11.35
N PRO A 42 0.19 -0.49 -10.99
CA PRO A 42 -0.01 -1.04 -9.66
C PRO A 42 1.05 -2.09 -9.25
N ALA A 43 1.37 -2.12 -7.96
CA ALA A 43 2.32 -3.06 -7.36
C ALA A 43 1.81 -3.56 -6.00
N VAL A 44 1.97 -4.85 -5.73
CA VAL A 44 1.57 -5.51 -4.49
C VAL A 44 2.77 -6.26 -3.92
N VAL A 45 3.04 -6.06 -2.62
CA VAL A 45 4.10 -6.78 -1.91
C VAL A 45 3.48 -7.73 -0.88
N VAL A 46 3.70 -9.04 -1.04
CA VAL A 46 3.19 -10.07 -0.12
C VAL A 46 4.26 -10.46 0.90
N ASN A 47 3.91 -10.31 2.19
CA ASN A 47 4.76 -10.62 3.35
C ASN A 47 6.18 -9.99 3.31
N GLY A 48 6.36 -8.89 2.58
CA GLY A 48 7.66 -8.26 2.39
C GLY A 48 8.67 -9.09 1.60
N LYS A 49 8.24 -10.16 0.92
CA LYS A 49 9.10 -11.12 0.20
C LYS A 49 8.84 -11.14 -1.31
N TYR A 50 7.60 -10.95 -1.72
CA TYR A 50 7.19 -11.11 -3.11
C TYR A 50 6.67 -9.80 -3.65
N LEU A 51 7.35 -9.22 -4.64
CA LEU A 51 6.82 -8.11 -5.42
C LEU A 51 6.02 -8.68 -6.61
N ILE A 52 4.81 -8.18 -6.78
CA ILE A 52 3.91 -8.51 -7.89
C ILE A 52 3.60 -7.19 -8.59
N SER A 53 3.93 -7.09 -9.87
CA SER A 53 3.67 -5.94 -10.73
C SER A 53 2.91 -6.37 -11.98
N GLY A 54 2.13 -5.45 -12.57
CA GLY A 54 1.38 -5.67 -13.81
C GLY A 54 -0.04 -5.11 -13.76
N GLU A 55 -0.69 -4.97 -14.91
CA GLU A 55 -1.94 -4.20 -15.04
C GLU A 55 -3.23 -5.04 -15.03
N THR A 56 -3.12 -6.36 -14.92
CA THR A 56 -4.26 -7.28 -15.16
C THR A 56 -4.78 -7.95 -13.90
N ALA A 57 -5.99 -8.49 -13.97
CA ALA A 57 -6.63 -9.28 -12.90
C ALA A 57 -5.75 -10.43 -12.36
N LYS A 58 -4.74 -10.86 -13.13
CA LYS A 58 -3.76 -11.87 -12.74
C LYS A 58 -2.94 -11.46 -11.51
N VAL A 59 -2.74 -10.16 -11.25
CA VAL A 59 -2.05 -9.67 -10.04
C VAL A 59 -2.76 -10.14 -8.77
N LEU A 60 -4.09 -10.07 -8.75
CA LEU A 60 -4.87 -10.50 -7.59
C LEU A 60 -4.81 -12.02 -7.39
N GLN A 61 -4.92 -12.80 -8.47
CA GLN A 61 -4.80 -14.26 -8.42
C GLN A 61 -3.43 -14.71 -7.87
N VAL A 62 -2.35 -14.07 -8.31
CA VAL A 62 -0.99 -14.35 -7.81
C VAL A 62 -0.83 -13.89 -6.37
N THR A 63 -1.44 -12.77 -6.00
CA THR A 63 -1.46 -12.30 -4.60
C THR A 63 -2.12 -13.34 -3.70
N ASP A 64 -3.31 -13.82 -4.06
CA ASP A 64 -4.05 -14.83 -3.28
C ASP A 64 -3.26 -16.12 -3.14
N PHE A 65 -2.64 -16.59 -4.22
CA PHE A 65 -1.77 -17.76 -4.20
C PHE A 65 -0.60 -17.60 -3.22
N LEU A 66 0.11 -16.46 -3.29
CA LEU A 66 1.25 -16.19 -2.41
C LEU A 66 0.85 -16.01 -0.95
N VAL A 67 -0.30 -15.40 -0.69
CA VAL A 67 -0.87 -15.30 0.67
C VAL A 67 -1.19 -16.69 1.22
N ALA A 68 -1.84 -17.55 0.44
CA ALA A 68 -2.16 -18.92 0.86
C ALA A 68 -0.89 -19.73 1.16
N LYS A 69 0.13 -19.59 0.30
CA LYS A 69 1.45 -20.22 0.49
C LYS A 69 2.11 -19.78 1.80
N GLU A 70 2.15 -18.47 2.07
CA GLU A 70 2.77 -17.96 3.30
C GLU A 70 1.99 -18.39 4.55
N ARG A 71 0.65 -18.46 4.48
CA ARG A 71 -0.17 -18.96 5.60
C ARG A 71 0.07 -20.44 5.88
N ALA A 72 0.23 -21.27 4.85
CA ALA A 72 0.52 -22.69 5.02
C ALA A 72 1.95 -22.94 5.55
N ALA A 73 2.90 -22.06 5.20
CA ALA A 73 4.28 -22.14 5.65
C ALA A 73 4.52 -21.59 7.07
N GLN A 74 3.57 -20.82 7.62
CA GLN A 74 3.69 -20.34 8.99
C GLN A 74 3.46 -21.49 9.98
N PRO A 75 4.35 -21.70 10.96
CA PRO A 75 4.11 -22.67 12.02
C PRO A 75 2.84 -22.23 12.77
N LYS A 76 1.90 -23.17 12.93
CA LYS A 76 0.74 -22.95 13.80
C LYS A 76 1.27 -22.67 15.21
N LYS A 77 1.10 -21.43 15.66
CA LYS A 77 1.30 -21.09 17.07
C LYS A 77 0.22 -21.74 17.92
#